data_AF-A0A5J5K642-F1
#
_entry.id   AF-A0A5J5K642-F1
#
_cell.length_a   1.000
_cell.length_b   1.000
_cell.length_c   1.000
_cell.angle_alpha   90.00
_cell.angle_beta   90.00
_cell.angle_gamma   90.00
#
_symmetry.space_group_name_H-M   'P 1'
#
loop_
_entity.id
_entity.type
_entity.pdbx_description
1 polymer ?
#
loop_
_entity_poly.entity_id
_entity_poly.type
_entity_poly.pdbx_seq_one_letter_code
_entity_poly.pdbx_strand_id
1 'polypeptide(L)'
;MTVSDRTTEAPAEQAGAAPDDAEPGFGGFGGFDSFGDLDPDDAAMFATLADLPDDDGEGEGGLGGDAPDSPDGDADAQAQDLADGAPEPGPADGEAAATDGQDATPDGEDKPQAPDVKTVKQTAEHLGMLDALHKFIGDELKQAKKDHAPLFAAAANLGGEKQIDLTLPDGTKIGTYNLDQPGVLIAWDTAAVREYTRRTAPHNLYDEVNPAALNYPDIVEFIKLTHPGLVQEAVRPSYLTLLEEQLDEQGRLPDPTTGELVTVAKRNKVDATGEGRFGWTRAKRDVPGGRERLVAAWRAGELRGRIALDPPVAAPAAGADQPPQGGGPEEKGEDGHE
;
A
#
# COMPACT_ATOMS: atom_id res chain seq x y z
N MET A 1 -42.61 -66.58 12.92
CA MET A 1 -42.62 -65.51 13.94
C MET A 1 -42.47 -64.20 13.20
N THR A 2 -43.49 -63.38 13.33
CA THR A 2 -43.89 -62.28 12.45
C THR A 2 -42.99 -61.05 12.58
N VAL A 3 -42.44 -60.62 11.45
CA VAL A 3 -41.77 -59.32 11.24
C VAL A 3 -42.86 -58.26 11.13
N SER A 4 -42.77 -57.19 11.93
CA SER A 4 -43.69 -56.06 11.85
C SER A 4 -43.11 -54.98 10.94
N ASP A 5 -43.69 -54.86 9.75
CA ASP A 5 -43.59 -53.69 8.89
C ASP A 5 -44.26 -52.49 9.57
N ARG A 6 -43.57 -51.36 9.63
CA ARG A 6 -44.12 -50.07 10.05
C ARG A 6 -44.01 -49.09 8.89
N THR A 7 -44.99 -49.16 8.01
CA THR A 7 -45.34 -48.12 7.04
C THR A 7 -45.80 -46.89 7.83
N THR A 8 -45.20 -45.73 7.58
CA THR A 8 -45.77 -44.44 7.98
C THR A 8 -45.74 -43.53 6.76
N GLU A 9 -46.94 -43.18 6.32
CA GLU A 9 -47.25 -42.42 5.12
C GLU A 9 -47.78 -41.03 5.52
N ALA A 10 -47.28 -39.98 4.84
CA ALA A 10 -47.87 -38.66 4.59
C ALA A 10 -48.02 -37.64 5.78
N PRO A 11 -48.14 -36.30 5.53
CA PRO A 11 -48.52 -35.66 4.26
C PRO A 11 -47.73 -34.40 3.83
N ALA A 12 -48.09 -33.98 2.62
CA ALA A 12 -47.69 -32.82 1.86
C ALA A 12 -48.31 -31.48 2.33
N GLU A 13 -47.75 -30.41 1.77
CA GLU A 13 -48.34 -29.09 1.50
C GLU A 13 -48.87 -28.24 2.68
N GLN A 14 -48.17 -27.13 2.93
CA GLN A 14 -48.87 -25.85 3.10
C GLN A 14 -48.00 -24.67 2.62
N ALA A 15 -48.38 -24.13 1.46
CA ALA A 15 -48.03 -22.79 1.01
C ALA A 15 -49.03 -21.79 1.61
N GLY A 16 -48.58 -20.58 1.97
CA GLY A 16 -49.49 -19.45 2.16
C GLY A 16 -49.01 -18.33 3.07
N ALA A 17 -48.96 -17.13 2.47
CA ALA A 17 -49.15 -15.79 3.03
C ALA A 17 -47.94 -15.06 3.66
N ALA A 18 -47.52 -14.02 2.93
CA ALA A 18 -46.80 -12.84 3.40
C ALA A 18 -47.66 -11.98 4.35
N PRO A 19 -47.02 -11.04 5.06
CA PRO A 19 -47.54 -9.68 5.04
C PRO A 19 -46.52 -8.66 4.53
N ASP A 20 -47.03 -7.80 3.65
CA ASP A 20 -46.57 -6.46 3.30
C ASP A 20 -46.44 -5.53 4.52
N ASP A 21 -45.75 -4.41 4.27
CA ASP A 21 -45.81 -3.11 4.98
C ASP A 21 -45.04 -2.95 6.29
N ALA A 22 -43.78 -2.47 6.15
CA ALA A 22 -43.28 -1.35 6.94
C ALA A 22 -42.08 -0.69 6.23
N GLU A 23 -42.31 0.46 5.58
CA GLU A 23 -41.24 1.44 5.33
C GLU A 23 -40.63 1.91 6.67
N PRO A 24 -39.34 2.23 6.66
CA PRO A 24 -39.05 3.63 6.89
C PRO A 24 -38.01 4.16 5.90
N GLY A 25 -38.38 5.25 5.24
CA GLY A 25 -37.42 6.15 4.62
C GLY A 25 -36.39 6.61 5.65
N PHE A 26 -35.12 6.39 5.32
CA PHE A 26 -34.01 7.08 5.95
C PHE A 26 -33.17 7.68 4.83
N GLY A 27 -33.13 9.02 4.81
CA GLY A 27 -32.41 9.80 3.82
C GLY A 27 -30.94 9.41 3.77
N GLY A 28 -30.49 9.03 2.57
CA GLY A 28 -29.09 8.88 2.28
C GLY A 28 -28.40 10.23 2.44
N PHE A 29 -27.57 10.36 3.47
CA PHE A 29 -26.46 11.30 3.45
C PHE A 29 -25.47 10.78 2.41
N GLY A 30 -25.55 11.39 1.22
CA GLY A 30 -24.61 11.22 0.13
C GLY A 30 -23.19 11.63 0.54
N GLY A 31 -22.22 11.03 -0.14
CA GLY A 31 -20.81 11.01 0.23
C GLY A 31 -20.13 12.37 0.24
N PHE A 32 -19.11 12.45 1.09
CA PHE A 32 -18.22 13.61 1.23
C PHE A 32 -16.77 13.25 0.89
N ASP A 33 -16.55 12.37 -0.09
CA ASP A 33 -15.22 12.02 -0.63
C ASP A 33 -15.24 11.99 -2.16
N SER A 34 -15.67 13.09 -2.77
CA SER A 34 -15.45 13.36 -4.19
C SER A 34 -15.16 14.84 -4.43
N PHE A 35 -14.01 15.31 -3.95
CA PHE A 35 -13.42 16.61 -4.30
C PHE A 35 -12.36 16.43 -5.40
N GLY A 36 -12.73 15.76 -6.50
CA GLY A 36 -11.79 15.36 -7.54
C GLY A 36 -12.10 15.81 -8.97
N ASP A 37 -13.21 16.52 -9.21
CA ASP A 37 -13.57 17.03 -10.55
C ASP A 37 -14.47 18.28 -10.40
N LEU A 38 -13.87 19.40 -9.98
CA LEU A 38 -14.51 20.71 -10.11
C LEU A 38 -13.97 21.39 -11.38
N ASP A 39 -14.89 21.67 -12.31
CA ASP A 39 -14.67 22.49 -13.49
C ASP A 39 -14.09 23.86 -13.08
N PRO A 40 -13.05 24.37 -13.77
CA PRO A 40 -12.41 25.65 -13.43
C PRO A 40 -13.32 26.88 -13.60
N ASP A 41 -14.50 26.74 -14.20
CA ASP A 41 -15.45 27.84 -14.42
C ASP A 41 -16.46 28.06 -13.27
N ASP A 42 -16.56 27.15 -12.28
CA ASP A 42 -17.42 27.32 -11.09
C ASP A 42 -16.74 28.05 -9.92
N ALA A 43 -15.46 28.44 -10.07
CA ALA A 43 -14.69 29.18 -9.05
C ALA A 43 -15.04 30.68 -8.93
N ALA A 44 -15.96 31.20 -9.75
CA ALA A 44 -16.29 32.63 -9.79
C ALA A 44 -17.40 33.07 -8.81
N MET A 45 -18.00 32.16 -8.03
CA MET A 45 -19.18 32.47 -7.18
C MET A 45 -18.86 32.76 -5.70
N PHE A 46 -17.60 32.70 -5.27
CA PHE A 46 -17.20 32.96 -3.88
C PHE A 46 -16.34 34.23 -3.68
N ALA A 47 -16.33 35.14 -4.65
CA ALA A 47 -15.61 36.41 -4.58
C ALA A 47 -16.51 37.58 -4.14
N THR A 48 -17.12 37.50 -2.95
CA THR A 48 -17.60 38.70 -2.21
C THR A 48 -17.76 38.38 -0.73
N LEU A 49 -16.64 38.37 0.00
CA LEU A 49 -16.64 38.69 1.43
C LEU A 49 -15.30 39.36 1.79
N ALA A 50 -15.12 40.56 1.24
CA ALA A 50 -14.27 41.56 1.87
C ALA A 50 -15.03 42.11 3.07
N ASP A 51 -14.43 42.06 4.26
CA ASP A 51 -14.27 43.18 5.21
C ASP A 51 -13.94 42.62 6.60
N LEU A 52 -12.65 42.46 6.91
CA LEU A 52 -12.15 42.30 8.27
C LEU A 52 -11.02 43.31 8.46
N PRO A 53 -11.10 44.19 9.47
CA PRO A 53 -10.11 45.24 9.68
C PRO A 53 -8.78 44.69 10.19
N ASP A 54 -7.71 45.29 9.69
CA ASP A 54 -6.33 45.18 10.15
C ASP A 54 -6.24 45.50 11.66
N ASP A 55 -5.69 44.56 12.44
CA ASP A 55 -5.35 44.76 13.86
C ASP A 55 -3.84 44.91 13.98
N ASP A 56 -3.42 46.17 14.01
CA ASP A 56 -2.04 46.64 14.09
C ASP A 56 -1.53 46.49 15.55
N GLY A 57 -1.30 45.26 15.98
CA GLY A 57 -0.82 44.95 17.33
C GLY A 57 0.70 44.85 17.42
N GLU A 58 1.43 45.97 17.27
CA GLU A 58 2.84 46.04 17.66
C GLU A 58 2.97 45.87 19.19
N GLY A 59 3.44 44.70 19.62
CA GLY A 59 3.77 44.38 21.00
C GLY A 59 5.23 44.01 21.14
N GLU A 60 6.12 45.01 21.13
CA GLU A 60 7.48 44.88 21.63
C GLU A 60 7.49 44.76 23.17
N GLY A 61 8.22 43.76 23.68
CA GLY A 61 8.52 43.57 25.09
C GLY A 61 8.46 42.08 25.44
N GLY A 62 9.47 41.43 25.99
CA GLY A 62 10.72 41.87 26.58
C GLY A 62 11.25 40.68 27.37
N LEU A 63 12.51 40.34 27.11
CA LEU A 63 13.52 39.83 28.04
C LEU A 63 13.10 38.88 29.18
N GLY A 64 13.74 37.70 29.16
CA GLY A 64 14.31 37.10 30.37
C GLY A 64 13.47 36.00 31.01
N GLY A 65 13.90 34.75 30.85
CA GLY A 65 13.38 33.63 31.61
C GLY A 65 14.32 32.44 31.50
N ASP A 66 15.03 32.18 32.58
CA ASP A 66 16.07 31.18 32.81
C ASP A 66 15.83 29.79 32.21
N ALA A 67 16.90 29.23 31.66
CA ALA A 67 17.02 27.81 31.39
C ALA A 67 17.12 27.04 32.73
N PRO A 68 16.25 26.05 32.99
CA PRO A 68 16.51 25.13 34.08
C PRO A 68 17.57 24.10 33.66
N ASP A 69 18.61 24.06 34.50
CA ASP A 69 19.56 22.96 34.71
C ASP A 69 18.94 21.59 34.43
N SER A 70 19.56 20.85 33.53
CA SER A 70 19.33 19.41 33.37
C SER A 70 20.24 18.68 34.37
N PRO A 71 19.70 17.97 35.38
CA PRO A 71 20.54 17.14 36.24
C PRO A 71 20.99 15.88 35.52
N ASP A 72 22.30 15.65 35.61
CA ASP A 72 23.00 14.41 35.31
C ASP A 72 22.31 13.22 36.01
N GLY A 73 21.88 12.26 35.20
CA GLY A 73 21.33 10.99 35.64
C GLY A 73 22.13 9.84 35.06
N ASP A 74 23.19 9.46 35.78
CA ASP A 74 23.93 8.21 35.62
C ASP A 74 22.97 7.01 35.57
N ALA A 75 23.07 6.21 34.52
CA ALA A 75 22.55 4.85 34.51
C ALA A 75 23.58 3.92 33.86
N ASP A 76 24.16 3.12 34.75
CA ASP A 76 25.18 2.11 34.52
C ASP A 76 24.89 1.15 33.37
N ALA A 77 25.93 1.01 32.56
CA ALA A 77 26.42 -0.17 31.88
C ALA A 77 25.77 -1.52 32.27
N GLN A 78 25.07 -2.13 31.31
CA GLN A 78 25.13 -3.58 31.13
C GLN A 78 25.78 -3.89 29.78
N ALA A 79 26.98 -4.47 29.88
CA ALA A 79 27.81 -4.92 28.79
C ALA A 79 27.07 -5.96 27.94
N GLN A 80 26.86 -5.65 26.67
CA GLN A 80 26.67 -6.66 25.64
C GLN A 80 28.01 -6.98 25.01
N ASP A 81 28.50 -8.15 25.42
CA ASP A 81 29.56 -8.91 24.77
C ASP A 81 29.04 -9.41 23.42
N LEU A 82 29.34 -8.66 22.35
CA LEU A 82 29.18 -9.13 20.97
C LEU A 82 30.51 -8.92 20.25
N ALA A 83 31.25 -10.03 20.26
CA ALA A 83 32.39 -10.39 19.45
C ALA A 83 32.62 -9.52 18.21
N ASP A 84 33.68 -8.74 18.36
CA ASP A 84 34.56 -8.19 17.35
C ASP A 84 34.93 -9.23 16.29
N GLY A 85 34.81 -8.85 15.02
CA GLY A 85 35.04 -9.73 13.87
C GLY A 85 34.93 -8.99 12.55
N ALA A 86 35.37 -7.72 12.52
CA ALA A 86 35.55 -7.00 11.27
C ALA A 86 36.75 -7.61 10.52
N PRO A 87 36.61 -8.00 9.23
CA PRO A 87 37.74 -8.46 8.46
C PRO A 87 38.70 -7.28 8.21
N GLU A 88 39.95 -7.46 8.62
CA GLU A 88 41.05 -6.56 8.31
C GLU A 88 41.12 -6.32 6.78
N PRO A 89 41.21 -5.07 6.32
CA PRO A 89 41.58 -4.78 4.94
C PRO A 89 43.05 -5.21 4.75
N GLY A 90 43.26 -6.30 4.02
CA GLY A 90 44.59 -6.78 3.68
C GLY A 90 45.41 -5.72 2.92
N PRO A 91 46.74 -5.68 3.12
CA PRO A 91 47.60 -4.77 2.40
C PRO A 91 47.57 -5.09 0.91
N ALA A 92 47.07 -4.15 0.12
CA ALA A 92 47.19 -4.19 -1.33
C ALA A 92 48.63 -3.84 -1.72
N ASP A 93 49.51 -4.83 -1.66
CA ASP A 93 50.80 -4.82 -2.35
C ASP A 93 50.55 -4.98 -3.85
N GLY A 94 50.13 -3.89 -4.47
CA GLY A 94 49.98 -3.73 -5.91
C GLY A 94 51.12 -2.90 -6.45
N GLU A 95 52.20 -3.58 -6.78
CA GLU A 95 53.40 -3.13 -7.48
C GLU A 95 53.09 -2.07 -8.56
N ALA A 96 53.42 -0.82 -8.23
CA ALA A 96 53.37 0.31 -9.15
C ALA A 96 54.47 0.13 -10.20
N ALA A 97 54.10 -0.43 -11.35
CA ALA A 97 54.88 -0.29 -12.57
C ALA A 97 54.82 1.19 -12.99
N ALA A 98 55.89 1.91 -12.65
CA ALA A 98 56.20 3.23 -13.17
C ALA A 98 56.20 3.15 -14.70
N THR A 99 55.15 3.68 -15.33
CA THR A 99 55.18 4.05 -16.73
C THR A 99 55.72 5.46 -16.80
N ASP A 100 56.87 5.58 -17.46
CA ASP A 100 57.57 6.83 -17.70
C ASP A 100 56.65 7.88 -18.29
N GLY A 101 56.86 9.11 -17.81
CA GLY A 101 56.09 10.28 -18.16
C GLY A 101 56.18 10.62 -19.64
N GLN A 102 55.02 10.70 -20.28
CA GLN A 102 54.80 11.64 -21.37
C GLN A 102 54.00 12.82 -20.81
N ASP A 103 54.72 13.90 -20.55
CA ASP A 103 54.19 15.26 -20.43
C ASP A 103 53.40 15.60 -21.70
N ALA A 104 52.12 15.26 -21.70
CA ALA A 104 51.14 15.83 -22.59
C ALA A 104 50.28 16.78 -21.76
N THR A 105 50.61 18.06 -21.79
CA THR A 105 49.68 19.12 -21.37
C THR A 105 48.40 18.99 -22.22
N PRO A 106 47.23 18.67 -21.64
CA PRO A 106 45.98 18.71 -22.36
C PRO A 106 45.52 20.18 -22.45
N ASP A 107 46.23 20.98 -23.24
CA ASP A 107 45.86 22.36 -23.60
C ASP A 107 44.79 22.35 -24.70
N GLY A 108 43.66 21.71 -24.38
CA GLY A 108 42.45 21.74 -25.16
C GLY A 108 41.28 21.92 -24.21
N GLU A 109 40.90 23.18 -23.96
CA GLU A 109 39.57 23.51 -23.42
C GLU A 109 38.51 23.03 -24.43
N ASP A 110 38.19 21.74 -24.38
CA ASP A 110 37.12 21.13 -25.15
C ASP A 110 35.81 21.58 -24.51
N LYS A 111 35.39 22.79 -24.88
CA LYS A 111 34.14 23.37 -24.40
C LYS A 111 33.03 22.39 -24.79
N PRO A 112 32.21 21.90 -23.83
CA PRO A 112 31.17 20.92 -24.11
C PRO A 112 30.28 21.46 -25.22
N GLN A 113 30.30 20.80 -26.39
CA GLN A 113 29.43 21.16 -27.50
C GLN A 113 27.98 20.97 -27.06
N ALA A 114 27.16 21.99 -27.28
CA ALA A 114 25.73 21.90 -27.06
C ALA A 114 25.15 20.74 -27.91
N PRO A 115 24.26 19.90 -27.35
CA PRO A 115 23.66 18.79 -28.08
C PRO A 115 22.88 19.28 -29.30
N ASP A 116 22.90 18.51 -30.38
CA ASP A 116 22.16 18.80 -31.62
C ASP A 116 20.65 18.94 -31.35
N VAL A 117 20.02 19.98 -31.89
CA VAL A 117 18.59 20.27 -31.65
C VAL A 117 17.70 19.11 -32.09
N LYS A 118 18.10 18.35 -33.12
CA LYS A 118 17.33 17.19 -33.59
C LYS A 118 17.36 16.03 -32.59
N THR A 119 18.50 15.78 -31.94
CA THR A 119 18.60 14.72 -30.93
C THR A 119 17.80 15.08 -29.68
N VAL A 120 17.80 16.35 -29.28
CA VAL A 120 16.95 16.87 -28.20
C VAL A 120 15.47 16.68 -28.55
N LYS A 121 15.05 17.02 -29.77
CA LYS A 121 13.66 16.83 -30.22
C LYS A 121 13.24 15.36 -30.21
N GLN A 122 14.05 14.46 -30.77
CA GLN A 122 13.76 13.02 -30.78
C GLN A 122 13.66 12.45 -29.37
N THR A 123 14.52 12.92 -28.46
CA THR A 123 14.48 12.51 -27.06
C THR A 123 13.20 13.00 -26.37
N ALA A 124 12.78 14.24 -26.64
CA ALA A 124 11.53 14.78 -26.11
C ALA A 124 10.30 14.04 -26.66
N GLU A 125 10.27 13.72 -27.96
CA GLU A 125 9.21 12.92 -28.58
C GLU A 125 9.14 11.51 -27.96
N HIS A 126 10.30 10.87 -27.74
CA HIS A 126 10.37 9.57 -27.08
C HIS A 126 9.86 9.63 -25.63
N LEU A 127 10.25 10.65 -24.86
CA LEU A 127 9.76 10.85 -23.49
C LEU A 127 8.25 11.10 -23.45
N GLY A 128 7.72 11.92 -24.37
CA GLY A 128 6.28 12.16 -24.49
C GLY A 128 5.50 10.89 -24.82
N MET A 129 6.04 10.03 -25.69
CA MET A 129 5.44 8.72 -26.00
C MET A 129 5.43 7.79 -24.78
N LEU A 130 6.53 7.73 -24.02
CA LEU A 130 6.62 6.90 -22.81
C LEU A 130 5.65 7.37 -21.72
N ASP A 131 5.48 8.68 -21.55
CA ASP A 131 4.51 9.26 -20.60
C ASP A 131 3.06 8.92 -20.99
N ALA A 132 2.70 9.12 -22.27
CA ALA A 132 1.38 8.77 -22.78
C ALA A 132 1.08 7.27 -22.61
N LEU A 133 2.05 6.40 -22.89
CA LEU A 133 1.92 4.96 -22.71
C LEU A 133 1.77 4.59 -21.22
N HIS A 134 2.54 5.20 -20.33
CA HIS A 134 2.43 4.99 -18.89
C HIS A 134 1.04 5.36 -18.37
N LYS A 135 0.48 6.50 -18.81
CA LYS A 135 -0.88 6.91 -18.47
C LYS A 135 -1.93 5.93 -18.99
N PHE A 136 -1.83 5.56 -20.27
CA PHE A 136 -2.75 4.60 -20.90
C PHE A 136 -2.76 3.24 -20.16
N ILE A 137 -1.59 2.67 -19.90
CA ILE A 137 -1.45 1.42 -19.13
C ILE A 137 -1.97 1.59 -17.71
N GLY A 138 -1.75 2.75 -17.09
CA GLY A 138 -2.26 3.06 -15.76
C GLY A 138 -3.79 3.03 -15.70
N ASP A 139 -4.47 3.58 -16.71
CA ASP A 139 -5.93 3.61 -16.78
C ASP A 139 -6.51 2.23 -17.16
N GLU A 140 -5.87 1.50 -18.08
CA GLU A 140 -6.23 0.11 -18.39
C GLU A 140 -6.07 -0.81 -17.17
N LEU A 141 -5.01 -0.62 -16.37
CA LEU A 141 -4.81 -1.37 -15.12
C LEU A 141 -5.90 -1.07 -14.09
N LYS A 142 -6.32 0.19 -13.95
CA LYS A 142 -7.43 0.56 -13.06
C LYS A 142 -8.74 -0.10 -13.51
N GLN A 143 -9.01 -0.06 -14.82
CA GLN A 143 -10.20 -0.67 -15.38
C GLN A 143 -10.19 -2.20 -15.20
N ALA A 144 -9.08 -2.87 -15.52
CA ALA A 144 -8.91 -4.30 -15.30
C ALA A 144 -9.09 -4.69 -13.82
N LYS A 145 -8.58 -3.88 -12.88
CA LYS A 145 -8.82 -4.09 -11.44
C LYS A 145 -10.30 -4.03 -11.10
N LYS A 146 -11.02 -3.03 -11.63
CA LYS A 146 -12.47 -2.88 -11.40
C LYS A 146 -13.25 -4.06 -11.98
N ASP A 147 -12.91 -4.50 -13.18
CA ASP A 147 -13.59 -5.59 -13.87
C ASP A 147 -13.34 -6.95 -13.21
N HIS A 148 -12.15 -7.16 -12.65
CA HIS A 148 -11.77 -8.40 -11.96
C HIS A 148 -12.02 -8.39 -10.45
N ALA A 149 -12.32 -7.24 -9.83
CA ALA A 149 -12.62 -7.14 -8.40
C ALA A 149 -13.71 -8.13 -7.94
N PRO A 150 -14.84 -8.33 -8.64
CA PRO A 150 -15.85 -9.31 -8.21
C PRO A 150 -15.33 -10.74 -8.19
N LEU A 151 -14.43 -11.11 -9.11
CA LEU A 151 -13.83 -12.44 -9.15
C LEU A 151 -12.87 -12.63 -7.96
N PHE A 152 -12.06 -11.63 -7.67
CA PHE A 152 -11.16 -11.64 -6.51
C PHE A 152 -11.92 -11.63 -5.19
N ALA A 153 -13.00 -10.86 -5.08
CA ALA A 153 -13.90 -10.87 -3.93
C ALA A 153 -14.52 -12.25 -3.73
N ALA A 154 -15.01 -12.89 -4.80
CA ALA A 154 -15.56 -14.24 -4.71
C ALA A 154 -14.51 -15.27 -4.28
N ALA A 155 -13.29 -15.20 -4.81
CA ALA A 155 -12.18 -16.07 -4.41
C ALA A 155 -11.82 -15.91 -2.92
N ALA A 156 -11.77 -14.66 -2.42
CA ALA A 156 -11.50 -14.37 -1.02
C ALA A 156 -12.65 -14.82 -0.10
N ASN A 157 -13.90 -14.48 -0.44
CA ASN A 157 -15.07 -14.72 0.41
C ASN A 157 -15.52 -16.20 0.42
N LEU A 158 -15.46 -16.89 -0.72
CA LEU A 158 -15.92 -18.28 -0.86
C LEU A 158 -14.78 -19.29 -0.76
N GLY A 159 -13.63 -18.98 -1.34
CA GLY A 159 -12.47 -19.87 -1.37
C GLY A 159 -11.56 -19.74 -0.15
N GLY A 160 -11.61 -18.61 0.57
CA GLY A 160 -10.68 -18.33 1.67
C GLY A 160 -9.23 -18.18 1.22
N GLU A 161 -9.00 -17.99 -0.09
CA GLU A 161 -7.66 -17.80 -0.62
C GLU A 161 -7.12 -16.42 -0.20
N LYS A 162 -5.91 -16.42 0.37
CA LYS A 162 -5.23 -15.18 0.79
C LYS A 162 -4.29 -14.64 -0.28
N GLN A 163 -3.77 -15.54 -1.10
CA GLN A 163 -2.71 -15.25 -2.04
C GLN A 163 -2.91 -16.10 -3.30
N ILE A 164 -2.82 -15.45 -4.45
CA ILE A 164 -2.78 -16.11 -5.76
C ILE A 164 -1.33 -16.06 -6.25
N ASP A 165 -0.75 -17.22 -6.53
CA ASP A 165 0.60 -17.30 -7.08
C ASP A 165 0.61 -16.86 -8.55
N LEU A 166 1.48 -15.91 -8.87
CA LEU A 166 1.69 -15.43 -10.23
C LEU A 166 2.80 -16.27 -10.86
N THR A 167 2.45 -17.09 -11.84
CA THR A 167 3.37 -17.94 -12.57
C THR A 167 3.41 -17.59 -14.06
N LEU A 168 4.59 -17.69 -14.65
CA LEU A 168 4.78 -17.62 -16.09
C LEU A 168 4.28 -18.91 -16.77
N PRO A 169 4.12 -18.93 -18.11
CA PRO A 169 3.72 -20.12 -18.85
C PRO A 169 4.66 -21.32 -18.67
N ASP A 170 5.94 -21.08 -18.38
CA ASP A 170 6.96 -22.08 -18.06
C ASP A 170 6.81 -22.66 -16.63
N GLY A 171 5.88 -22.13 -15.82
CA GLY A 171 5.65 -22.50 -14.42
C GLY A 171 6.49 -21.70 -13.42
N THR A 172 7.36 -20.79 -13.87
CA THR A 172 8.22 -20.01 -12.98
C THR A 172 7.39 -19.00 -12.18
N LYS A 173 7.48 -19.06 -10.84
CA LYS A 173 6.84 -18.09 -9.94
C LYS A 173 7.54 -16.72 -10.03
N ILE A 174 6.77 -15.69 -10.38
CA ILE A 174 7.23 -14.30 -10.50
C ILE A 174 6.73 -13.42 -9.36
N GLY A 175 5.69 -13.83 -8.65
CA GLY A 175 5.18 -13.09 -7.50
C GLY A 175 3.92 -13.72 -6.91
N THR A 176 3.25 -12.95 -6.08
CA THR A 176 1.95 -13.27 -5.50
C THR A 176 1.04 -12.05 -5.62
N TYR A 177 -0.25 -12.29 -5.84
CA TYR A 177 -1.29 -11.30 -5.66
C TYR A 177 -1.96 -11.56 -4.32
N ASN A 178 -1.76 -10.67 -3.35
CA ASN A 178 -2.35 -10.79 -2.02
C ASN A 178 -3.76 -10.20 -2.08
N LEU A 179 -4.76 -11.01 -1.76
CA LEU A 179 -6.15 -10.60 -1.72
C LEU A 179 -6.47 -10.00 -0.36
N ASP A 180 -7.16 -8.87 -0.37
CA ASP A 180 -7.70 -8.31 0.87
C ASP A 180 -8.73 -9.28 1.43
N GLN A 181 -8.55 -9.61 2.71
CA GLN A 181 -9.39 -10.58 3.39
C GLN A 181 -10.70 -9.94 3.82
N PRO A 182 -11.80 -10.72 3.90
CA PRO A 182 -12.99 -10.25 4.58
C PRO A 182 -12.62 -9.88 6.01
N GLY A 183 -12.75 -8.59 6.30
CA GLY A 183 -12.49 -8.06 7.63
C GLY A 183 -13.68 -8.35 8.54
N VAL A 184 -13.42 -8.50 9.83
CA VAL A 184 -14.49 -8.37 10.81
C VAL A 184 -14.45 -6.95 11.33
N LEU A 185 -15.40 -6.14 10.91
CA LEU A 185 -15.58 -4.83 11.52
C LEU A 185 -16.29 -5.05 12.86
N ILE A 186 -15.54 -4.87 13.94
CA ILE A 186 -16.07 -4.94 15.30
C ILE A 186 -16.63 -3.57 15.64
N ALA A 187 -17.96 -3.43 15.57
CA ALA A 187 -18.65 -2.27 16.08
C ALA A 187 -18.83 -2.44 17.59
N TRP A 188 -17.99 -1.76 18.36
CA TRP A 188 -18.06 -1.76 19.82
C TRP A 188 -19.24 -0.94 20.31
N ASP A 189 -20.08 -1.51 21.17
CA ASP A 189 -21.03 -0.73 21.95
C ASP A 189 -20.23 -0.09 23.10
N THR A 190 -19.90 1.19 22.94
CA THR A 190 -19.04 1.90 23.89
C THR A 190 -19.61 1.91 25.31
N ALA A 191 -20.94 1.92 25.45
CA ALA A 191 -21.60 1.91 26.76
C ALA A 191 -21.51 0.52 27.41
N ALA A 192 -21.76 -0.55 26.64
CA ALA A 192 -21.64 -1.92 27.14
C ALA A 192 -20.19 -2.29 27.48
N VAL A 193 -19.23 -1.93 26.62
CA VAL A 193 -17.79 -2.16 26.85
C VAL A 193 -17.31 -1.38 28.08
N ARG A 194 -17.75 -0.13 28.26
CA ARG A 194 -17.44 0.67 29.46
C ARG A 194 -17.97 0.01 30.72
N GLU A 195 -19.22 -0.42 30.73
CA GLU A 195 -19.83 -1.07 31.90
C GLU A 195 -19.17 -2.42 32.22
N TYR A 196 -18.84 -3.21 31.20
CA TYR A 196 -18.06 -4.44 31.36
C TYR A 196 -16.68 -4.15 31.95
N THR A 197 -15.95 -3.17 31.39
CA THR A 197 -14.60 -2.81 31.87
C THR A 197 -14.63 -2.29 33.30
N ARG A 198 -15.67 -1.54 33.68
CA ARG A 198 -15.87 -1.04 35.05
C ARG A 198 -15.98 -2.18 36.07
N ARG A 199 -16.64 -3.28 35.72
CA ARG A 199 -16.82 -4.44 36.60
C ARG A 199 -15.59 -5.32 36.68
N THR A 200 -14.88 -5.47 35.57
CA THR A 200 -13.85 -6.51 35.39
C THR A 200 -12.44 -6.00 35.62
N ALA A 201 -12.14 -4.82 35.10
CA ALA A 201 -10.82 -4.22 35.15
C ALA A 201 -10.95 -2.68 35.19
N PRO A 202 -11.45 -2.10 36.30
CA PRO A 202 -11.74 -0.67 36.39
C PRO A 202 -10.51 0.22 36.17
N HIS A 203 -9.30 -0.29 36.41
CA HIS A 203 -8.05 0.42 36.13
C HIS A 203 -7.76 0.64 34.64
N ASN A 204 -8.48 -0.03 33.73
CA ASN A 204 -8.37 0.17 32.28
C ASN A 204 -9.34 1.24 31.74
N LEU A 205 -10.25 1.74 32.59
CA LEU A 205 -11.00 2.95 32.31
C LEU A 205 -10.10 4.15 32.58
N TYR A 206 -10.07 5.07 31.64
CA TYR A 206 -9.45 6.36 31.85
C TYR A 206 -10.43 7.44 31.44
N ASP A 207 -10.36 8.54 32.15
CA ASP A 207 -11.12 9.74 31.86
C ASP A 207 -10.49 10.45 30.65
N GLU A 208 -11.19 10.48 29.53
CA GLU A 208 -10.79 11.26 28.36
C GLU A 208 -11.40 12.66 28.49
N VAL A 209 -10.53 13.65 28.65
CA VAL A 209 -10.87 15.07 28.53
C VAL A 209 -10.64 15.47 27.08
N ASN A 210 -11.49 16.36 26.55
CA ASN A 210 -11.33 16.87 25.19
C ASN A 210 -9.86 17.29 24.95
N PRO A 211 -9.19 16.80 23.90
CA PRO A 211 -7.74 16.98 23.70
C PRO A 211 -7.28 18.44 23.69
N ALA A 212 -8.15 19.40 23.35
CA ALA A 212 -7.83 20.82 23.43
C ALA A 212 -7.70 21.36 24.86
N ALA A 213 -8.42 20.76 25.83
CA ALA A 213 -8.44 21.17 27.23
C ALA A 213 -7.39 20.43 28.09
N LEU A 214 -6.78 19.36 27.57
CA LEU A 214 -5.78 18.54 28.25
C LEU A 214 -4.39 19.17 28.36
N ASN A 215 -4.14 20.28 27.67
CA ASN A 215 -2.85 20.97 27.74
C ASN A 215 -2.59 21.66 29.10
N TYR A 216 -3.58 21.70 29.98
CA TYR A 216 -3.48 22.37 31.28
C TYR A 216 -3.85 21.38 32.42
N PRO A 217 -2.90 20.95 33.26
CA PRO A 217 -3.12 19.91 34.29
C PRO A 217 -4.12 20.32 35.38
N ASP A 218 -4.16 21.59 35.70
CA ASP A 218 -5.09 22.26 36.61
C ASP A 218 -6.54 22.26 36.11
N ILE A 219 -6.74 22.25 34.78
CA ILE A 219 -8.06 22.16 34.17
C ILE A 219 -8.64 20.74 34.36
N VAL A 220 -7.82 19.69 34.34
CA VAL A 220 -8.30 18.30 34.50
C VAL A 220 -8.83 18.06 35.91
N GLU A 221 -8.11 18.52 36.94
CA GLU A 221 -8.58 18.41 38.34
C GLU A 221 -9.81 19.28 38.59
N PHE A 222 -9.85 20.49 38.03
CA PHE A 222 -10.99 21.39 38.16
C PHE A 222 -12.26 20.84 37.49
N ILE A 223 -12.16 20.27 36.28
CA ILE A 223 -13.30 19.67 35.58
C ILE A 223 -13.87 18.50 36.38
N LYS A 224 -13.03 17.64 36.96
CA LYS A 224 -13.47 16.52 37.81
C LYS A 224 -14.24 16.99 39.04
N LEU A 225 -13.80 18.09 39.66
CA LEU A 225 -14.43 18.64 40.85
C LEU A 225 -15.77 19.35 40.55
N THR A 226 -15.84 20.09 39.45
CA THR A 226 -16.90 21.09 39.22
C THR A 226 -17.98 20.58 38.28
N HIS A 227 -17.61 19.80 37.25
CA HIS A 227 -18.51 19.33 36.21
C HIS A 227 -18.19 17.89 35.81
N PRO A 228 -18.48 16.90 36.69
CA PRO A 228 -18.11 15.51 36.46
C PRO A 228 -18.71 14.90 35.19
N GLY A 229 -19.82 15.44 34.67
CA GLY A 229 -20.45 14.98 33.43
C GLY A 229 -19.70 15.31 32.13
N LEU A 230 -18.68 16.17 32.17
CA LEU A 230 -17.83 16.49 31.01
C LEU A 230 -16.67 15.51 30.82
N VAL A 231 -16.42 14.69 31.83
CA VAL A 231 -15.40 13.65 31.79
C VAL A 231 -16.06 12.36 31.33
N GLN A 232 -15.55 11.77 30.26
CA GLN A 232 -16.04 10.48 29.78
C GLN A 232 -14.99 9.41 30.02
N GLU A 233 -15.39 8.34 30.69
CA GLU A 233 -14.55 7.15 30.79
C GLU A 233 -14.41 6.50 29.41
N ALA A 234 -13.21 6.48 28.85
CA ALA A 234 -12.88 5.74 27.64
C ALA A 234 -12.09 4.47 28.00
N VAL A 235 -12.13 3.48 27.11
CA VAL A 235 -11.35 2.25 27.25
C VAL A 235 -10.06 2.40 26.48
N ARG A 236 -8.92 2.01 27.09
CA ARG A 236 -7.61 2.15 26.45
C ARG A 236 -7.57 1.36 25.14
N PRO A 237 -7.07 1.94 24.03
CA PRO A 237 -6.98 1.23 22.75
C PRO A 237 -6.22 -0.10 22.84
N SER A 238 -5.15 -0.16 23.64
CA SER A 238 -4.39 -1.39 23.88
C SER A 238 -5.22 -2.48 24.57
N TYR A 239 -6.15 -2.11 25.43
CA TYR A 239 -7.06 -3.06 26.06
C TYR A 239 -8.14 -3.55 25.10
N LEU A 240 -8.62 -2.69 24.18
CA LEU A 240 -9.54 -3.13 23.12
C LEU A 240 -8.94 -4.23 22.24
N THR A 241 -7.64 -4.17 21.95
CA THR A 241 -6.94 -5.25 21.21
C THR A 241 -6.95 -6.56 22.00
N LEU A 242 -6.75 -6.53 23.32
CA LEU A 242 -6.84 -7.73 24.16
C LEU A 242 -8.27 -8.27 24.25
N LEU A 243 -9.28 -7.39 24.30
CA LEU A 243 -10.68 -7.80 24.30
C LEU A 243 -11.09 -8.41 22.95
N GLU A 244 -10.55 -7.90 21.83
CA GLU A 244 -10.74 -8.47 20.50
C GLU A 244 -10.22 -9.90 20.39
N GLU A 245 -9.07 -10.20 20.99
CA GLU A 245 -8.51 -11.56 21.04
C GLU A 245 -9.38 -12.53 21.86
N GLN A 246 -10.12 -12.03 22.85
CA GLN A 246 -10.98 -12.83 23.73
C GLN A 246 -12.44 -12.94 23.25
N LEU A 247 -12.81 -12.18 22.21
CA LEU A 247 -14.18 -12.12 21.71
C LEU A 247 -14.59 -13.44 21.03
N ASP A 248 -15.78 -13.94 21.37
CA ASP A 248 -16.35 -15.07 20.64
C ASP A 248 -16.83 -14.67 19.22
N GLU A 249 -17.33 -15.64 18.45
CA GLU A 249 -17.85 -15.39 17.09
C GLU A 249 -19.08 -14.46 17.08
N GLN A 250 -19.80 -14.37 18.20
CA GLN A 250 -21.02 -13.58 18.36
C GLN A 250 -20.76 -12.22 19.03
N GLY A 251 -19.51 -11.88 19.34
CA GLY A 251 -19.14 -10.61 19.97
C GLY A 251 -19.37 -10.55 21.48
N ARG A 252 -19.30 -11.71 22.15
CA ARG A 252 -19.48 -11.86 23.59
C ARG A 252 -18.16 -12.10 24.30
N LEU A 253 -18.09 -11.66 25.55
CA LEU A 253 -16.98 -11.90 26.47
C LEU A 253 -17.50 -12.57 27.76
N PRO A 254 -16.73 -13.49 28.36
CA PRO A 254 -17.09 -14.06 29.65
C PRO A 254 -16.85 -13.04 30.76
N ASP A 255 -17.88 -12.74 31.55
CA ASP A 255 -17.71 -11.97 32.79
C ASP A 255 -16.80 -12.76 33.75
N PRO A 256 -15.67 -12.20 34.21
CA PRO A 256 -14.72 -12.89 35.08
C PRO A 256 -15.28 -13.22 36.46
N THR A 257 -16.35 -12.56 36.89
CA THR A 257 -16.96 -12.76 38.21
C THR A 257 -18.02 -13.85 38.16
N THR A 258 -18.87 -13.83 37.12
CA THR A 258 -20.03 -14.74 37.01
C THR A 258 -19.79 -15.90 36.04
N GLY A 259 -18.83 -15.76 35.12
CA GLY A 259 -18.60 -16.66 34.00
C GLY A 259 -19.65 -16.53 32.88
N GLU A 260 -20.62 -15.63 33.00
CA GLU A 260 -21.69 -15.46 32.01
C GLU A 260 -21.19 -14.69 30.79
N LEU A 261 -21.62 -15.09 29.59
CA LEU A 261 -21.26 -14.42 28.34
C LEU A 261 -22.06 -13.13 28.17
N VAL A 262 -21.38 -11.98 28.24
CA VAL A 262 -21.93 -10.65 28.03
C VAL A 262 -21.65 -10.20 26.60
N THR A 263 -22.69 -9.75 25.87
CA THR A 263 -22.52 -9.18 24.52
C THR A 263 -21.97 -7.76 24.63
N VAL A 264 -20.76 -7.53 24.14
CA VAL A 264 -20.08 -6.22 24.23
C VAL A 264 -19.81 -5.58 22.87
N ALA A 265 -19.87 -6.37 21.80
CA ALA A 265 -19.62 -5.88 20.44
C ALA A 265 -20.51 -6.59 19.43
N LYS A 266 -20.78 -5.92 18.32
CA LYS A 266 -21.39 -6.55 17.15
C LYS A 266 -20.30 -6.79 16.10
N ARG A 267 -20.01 -8.05 15.81
CA ARG A 267 -19.10 -8.43 14.72
C ARG A 267 -19.87 -8.39 13.40
N ASN A 268 -19.64 -7.36 12.60
CA ASN A 268 -20.15 -7.31 11.24
C ASN A 268 -19.09 -7.94 10.33
N LYS A 269 -19.42 -9.02 9.64
CA LYS A 269 -18.58 -9.55 8.57
C LYS A 269 -18.65 -8.56 7.41
N VAL A 270 -17.50 -7.99 7.05
CA VAL A 270 -17.37 -7.16 5.86
C VAL A 270 -16.80 -8.06 4.78
N ASP A 271 -17.56 -8.22 3.70
CA ASP A 271 -17.10 -8.98 2.55
C ASP A 271 -15.83 -8.32 1.96
N ALA A 272 -14.92 -9.14 1.46
CA ALA A 272 -13.76 -8.65 0.74
C ALA A 272 -14.20 -7.84 -0.49
N THR A 273 -13.59 -6.68 -0.70
CA THR A 273 -13.84 -5.80 -1.85
C THR A 273 -13.27 -6.36 -3.15
N GLY A 274 -12.40 -7.38 -3.07
CA GLY A 274 -11.63 -7.90 -4.19
C GLY A 274 -10.40 -7.06 -4.56
N GLU A 275 -10.11 -6.04 -3.75
CA GLU A 275 -8.84 -5.33 -3.84
C GLU A 275 -7.68 -6.19 -3.35
N GLY A 276 -6.48 -5.85 -3.79
CA GLY A 276 -5.29 -6.63 -3.49
C GLY A 276 -4.01 -5.95 -3.92
N ARG A 277 -2.89 -6.53 -3.46
CA ARG A 277 -1.55 -5.98 -3.67
C ARG A 277 -0.61 -7.01 -4.26
N PHE A 278 0.11 -6.61 -5.30
CA PHE A 278 1.16 -7.41 -5.92
C PHE A 278 2.42 -7.47 -5.03
N GLY A 279 2.77 -8.66 -4.58
CA GLY A 279 4.07 -8.99 -4.00
C GLY A 279 4.99 -9.59 -5.05
N TRP A 280 6.00 -8.85 -5.49
CA TRP A 280 6.93 -9.33 -6.52
C TRP A 280 8.11 -10.09 -5.92
N THR A 281 8.56 -11.16 -6.58
CA THR A 281 9.81 -11.82 -6.21
C THR A 281 10.96 -10.84 -6.40
N ARG A 282 11.79 -10.66 -5.37
CA ARG A 282 12.97 -9.78 -5.41
C ARG A 282 14.06 -10.38 -6.29
N ALA A 283 14.80 -9.52 -7.00
CA ALA A 283 15.99 -9.93 -7.71
C ALA A 283 17.04 -10.51 -6.75
N LYS A 284 17.80 -11.50 -7.23
CA LYS A 284 18.99 -12.05 -6.55
C LYS A 284 20.18 -11.89 -7.50
N ARG A 285 21.41 -12.08 -6.99
CA ARG A 285 22.69 -11.80 -7.71
C ARG A 285 22.67 -12.18 -9.19
N ASP A 286 22.14 -13.34 -9.54
CA ASP A 286 22.13 -13.88 -10.92
C ASP A 286 20.72 -14.16 -11.46
N VAL A 287 19.69 -13.69 -10.75
CA VAL A 287 18.29 -13.98 -11.05
C VAL A 287 17.52 -12.67 -11.12
N PRO A 288 16.98 -12.30 -12.29
CA PRO A 288 16.12 -11.12 -12.43
C PRO A 288 14.89 -11.26 -11.53
N GLY A 289 14.40 -10.13 -11.02
CA GLY A 289 13.19 -10.10 -10.22
C GLY A 289 11.94 -10.48 -11.03
N GLY A 290 10.83 -10.62 -10.31
CA GLY A 290 9.56 -11.04 -10.91
C GLY A 290 9.06 -10.09 -12.01
N ARG A 291 9.23 -8.79 -11.81
CA ARG A 291 8.80 -7.76 -12.78
C ARG A 291 9.63 -7.85 -14.06
N GLU A 292 10.95 -7.96 -13.92
CA GLU A 292 11.87 -8.05 -15.05
C GLU A 292 11.60 -9.30 -15.87
N ARG A 293 11.35 -10.44 -15.20
CA ARG A 293 10.97 -11.70 -15.85
C ARG A 293 9.63 -11.58 -16.59
N LEU A 294 8.62 -10.96 -15.99
CA LEU A 294 7.33 -10.75 -16.63
C LEU A 294 7.46 -9.89 -17.90
N VAL A 295 8.22 -8.79 -17.82
CA VAL A 295 8.49 -7.91 -18.97
C VAL A 295 9.27 -8.65 -20.06
N ALA A 296 10.26 -9.46 -19.69
CA ALA A 296 11.02 -10.27 -20.63
C ALA A 296 10.12 -11.28 -21.36
N ALA A 297 9.26 -12.01 -20.63
CA ALA A 297 8.31 -12.96 -21.21
C ALA A 297 7.27 -12.26 -22.13
N TRP A 298 6.80 -11.07 -21.75
CA TRP A 298 5.92 -10.27 -22.61
C TRP A 298 6.60 -9.88 -23.92
N ARG A 299 7.85 -9.37 -23.84
CA ARG A 299 8.64 -9.01 -25.04
C ARG A 299 8.96 -10.21 -25.92
N ALA A 300 9.20 -11.37 -25.31
CA ALA A 300 9.39 -12.63 -26.02
C ALA A 300 8.10 -13.17 -26.69
N GLY A 301 6.93 -12.58 -26.36
CA GLY A 301 5.64 -13.00 -26.89
C GLY A 301 5.07 -14.25 -26.22
N GLU A 302 5.67 -14.72 -25.12
CA GLU A 302 5.24 -15.91 -24.38
C GLU A 302 3.86 -15.72 -23.72
N LEU A 303 3.45 -14.48 -23.49
CA LEU A 303 2.18 -14.13 -22.85
C LEU A 303 1.03 -13.89 -23.84
N ARG A 304 1.26 -14.10 -25.15
CA ARG A 304 0.20 -13.93 -26.17
C ARG A 304 -1.00 -14.84 -25.89
N GLY A 305 -2.20 -14.27 -26.00
CA GLY A 305 -3.45 -14.97 -25.72
C GLY A 305 -3.83 -15.08 -24.24
N ARG A 306 -2.95 -14.66 -23.32
CA ARG A 306 -3.30 -14.50 -21.88
C ARG A 306 -3.58 -13.06 -21.49
N ILE A 307 -3.00 -12.10 -22.22
CA ILE A 307 -3.16 -10.66 -22.01
C ILE A 307 -3.65 -10.07 -23.33
N ALA A 308 -4.60 -9.14 -23.27
CA ALA A 308 -5.15 -8.45 -24.44
C ALA A 308 -4.15 -7.47 -25.10
N LEU A 309 -3.05 -7.16 -24.41
CA LEU A 309 -1.94 -6.34 -24.89
C LEU A 309 -1.02 -7.16 -25.78
N ASP A 310 -1.28 -7.13 -27.09
CA ASP A 310 -0.34 -7.66 -28.07
C ASP A 310 1.02 -6.94 -27.92
N PRO A 311 2.13 -7.70 -27.83
CA PRO A 311 3.43 -7.07 -27.80
C PRO A 311 3.63 -6.31 -29.12
N PRO A 312 4.32 -5.15 -29.11
CA PRO A 312 4.70 -4.50 -30.35
C PRO A 312 5.42 -5.55 -31.19
N VAL A 313 4.87 -5.87 -32.37
CA VAL A 313 5.49 -6.82 -33.29
C VAL A 313 6.89 -6.30 -33.52
N ALA A 314 7.89 -6.96 -32.92
CA ALA A 314 9.28 -6.60 -33.12
C ALA A 314 9.47 -6.61 -34.63
N ALA A 315 9.77 -5.43 -35.19
CA ALA A 315 10.04 -5.31 -36.60
C ALA A 315 11.06 -6.41 -36.93
N PRO A 316 10.79 -7.28 -37.93
CA PRO A 316 11.66 -8.40 -38.25
C PRO A 316 13.07 -7.84 -38.34
N ALA A 317 13.98 -8.38 -37.52
CA ALA A 317 15.34 -7.88 -37.40
C ALA A 317 15.92 -7.72 -38.80
N ALA A 318 15.96 -6.48 -39.27
CA ALA A 318 16.37 -6.15 -40.62
C ALA A 318 17.89 -6.30 -40.66
N GLY A 319 18.37 -7.53 -40.89
CA GLY A 319 19.80 -7.77 -41.06
C GLY A 319 20.27 -9.11 -40.51
N ALA A 320 20.00 -10.19 -41.23
CA ALA A 320 20.92 -11.33 -41.31
C ALA A 320 20.97 -11.93 -42.72
N ASP A 321 20.53 -11.17 -43.74
CA ASP A 321 20.68 -11.53 -45.15
C ASP A 321 21.48 -10.44 -45.87
N GLN A 322 22.61 -10.06 -45.26
CA GLN A 322 23.65 -9.35 -45.98
C GLN A 322 24.41 -10.44 -46.75
N PRO A 323 24.28 -10.52 -48.09
CA PRO A 323 25.00 -11.51 -48.86
C PRO A 323 26.50 -11.35 -48.59
N PRO A 324 27.28 -12.44 -48.51
CA PRO A 324 28.71 -12.34 -48.37
C PRO A 324 29.22 -11.42 -49.48
N GLN A 325 29.90 -10.33 -49.10
CA GLN A 325 30.65 -9.52 -50.05
C GLN A 325 31.68 -10.46 -50.68
N GLY A 326 31.35 -10.96 -51.86
CA GLY A 326 32.24 -11.75 -52.68
C GLY A 326 33.49 -10.93 -52.94
N GLY A 327 34.61 -11.42 -52.43
CA GLY A 327 35.93 -10.97 -52.87
C GLY A 327 35.98 -11.04 -54.39
N GLY A 328 36.25 -9.90 -55.01
CA GLY A 328 36.38 -9.79 -56.46
C GLY A 328 37.51 -10.68 -56.99
N PRO A 329 37.40 -11.13 -58.25
CA PRO A 329 38.46 -11.84 -58.92
C PRO A 329 39.60 -10.87 -59.24
N GLU A 330 40.79 -11.14 -58.71
CA GLU A 330 42.04 -10.51 -59.15
C GLU A 330 42.44 -11.18 -60.47
N GLU A 331 41.88 -10.68 -61.57
CA GLU A 331 42.19 -11.08 -62.94
C GLU A 331 43.35 -10.25 -63.49
N LYS A 332 44.47 -10.95 -63.70
CA LYS A 332 45.52 -10.78 -64.73
C LYS A 332 45.73 -9.40 -65.37
N GLY A 333 46.91 -8.85 -65.12
CA GLY A 333 47.68 -8.04 -66.08
C GLY A 333 48.81 -8.87 -66.68
N GLU A 334 48.63 -9.27 -67.93
CA GLU A 334 49.63 -9.77 -68.87
C GLU A 334 50.20 -8.56 -69.63
N ASP A 335 51.52 -8.40 -69.69
CA ASP A 335 52.34 -7.62 -70.66
C ASP A 335 53.78 -7.62 -70.07
N GLY A 336 54.85 -8.19 -70.64
CA GLY A 336 55.29 -8.18 -72.02
C GLY A 336 56.39 -7.13 -72.20
N HIS A 337 57.69 -7.50 -72.15
CA HIS A 337 58.77 -7.04 -73.07
C HIS A 337 60.21 -7.37 -72.62
N GLU A 338 60.97 -7.85 -73.62
CA GLU A 338 62.43 -7.95 -73.82
C GLU A 338 63.28 -8.95 -73.00
#